data_AF-A0AAU9PEB3-F1
#
_entry.id   AF-A0AAU9PEB3-F1
#
_cell.length_a   1.000
_cell.length_b   1.000
_cell.length_c   1.000
_cell.angle_alpha   90.00
_cell.angle_beta   90.00
_cell.angle_gamma   90.00
#
_symmetry.space_group_name_H-M   'P 1'
#
loop_
_entity.id
_entity.type
_entity.pdbx_description
1 polymer ?
#
loop_
_entity_poly.entity_id
_entity_poly.type
_entity_poly.pdbx_seq_one_letter_code
_entity_poly.pdbx_strand_id
1 'polypeptide(L)'
;MEKEFDESMRDALLVRHSFLDLRDNYRRIVDPPLQSTNSKGLSVEKQIVLDGPVSCGKSIALAMLVHWARDEGWLVLYIPEGRSWTHGGLFYKNPQTGLWDTPVQAAQILQDFLKYNESSLMKLPCQKLYTGKG
;
A
#
# COMPACT_ATOMS: atom_id res chain seq x y z
N MET A 1 -8.13 -11.43 9.95
CA MET A 1 -6.98 -10.70 10.52
C MET A 1 -7.19 -10.58 12.00
N GLU A 2 -8.26 -9.92 12.46
CA GLU A 2 -8.64 -9.83 13.90
C GLU A 2 -8.63 -11.22 14.58
N LYS A 3 -9.34 -12.20 14.02
CA LYS A 3 -9.39 -13.57 14.56
C LYS A 3 -8.03 -14.22 14.80
N GLU A 4 -7.01 -13.98 13.97
CA GLU A 4 -5.69 -14.63 14.10
C GLU A 4 -4.88 -14.00 15.25
N PHE A 5 -5.04 -12.69 15.48
CA PHE A 5 -4.47 -11.99 16.63
C PHE A 5 -5.21 -12.35 17.92
N ASP A 6 -6.54 -12.39 17.85
CA ASP A 6 -7.41 -12.75 18.99
C ASP A 6 -7.14 -14.18 19.48
N GLU A 7 -6.89 -15.12 18.56
CA GLU A 7 -6.60 -16.52 18.89
C GLU A 7 -5.16 -16.74 19.40
N SER A 8 -4.18 -16.00 18.88
CA SER A 8 -2.76 -16.20 19.21
C SER A 8 -2.26 -15.34 20.38
N MET A 9 -3.00 -14.31 20.78
CA MET A 9 -2.63 -13.35 21.84
C MET A 9 -1.23 -12.73 21.64
N ARG A 10 -0.77 -12.67 20.39
CA ARG A 10 0.53 -12.09 20.02
C ARG A 10 0.34 -11.24 18.78
N ASP A 11 0.98 -10.09 18.76
CA ASP A 11 1.10 -9.24 17.56
C ASP A 11 2.13 -9.83 16.56
N ALA A 12 2.13 -11.15 16.39
CA ALA A 12 3.09 -11.88 15.57
C ALA A 12 2.35 -12.58 14.41
N LEU A 13 2.71 -12.20 13.18
CA LEU A 13 2.17 -12.80 11.97
C LEU A 13 3.01 -14.01 11.54
N LEU A 14 2.35 -15.08 11.10
CA LEU A 14 3.03 -16.24 10.52
C LEU A 14 3.78 -15.83 9.23
N VAL A 15 5.09 -16.09 9.15
CA VAL A 15 5.87 -15.82 7.94
C VAL A 15 5.45 -16.79 6.85
N ARG A 16 4.72 -16.27 5.85
CA ARG A 16 4.25 -17.04 4.70
C ARG A 16 5.25 -17.00 3.56
N HIS A 17 5.43 -18.12 2.86
CA HIS A 17 6.30 -18.18 1.68
C HIS A 17 5.91 -17.14 0.62
N SER A 18 4.60 -16.96 0.41
CA SER A 18 4.06 -15.94 -0.52
C SER A 18 4.46 -14.51 -0.17
N PHE A 19 4.68 -14.19 1.10
CA PHE A 19 5.20 -12.88 1.50
C PHE A 19 6.68 -12.73 1.16
N LEU A 20 7.49 -13.79 1.34
CA LEU A 20 8.91 -13.76 1.02
C LEU A 20 9.15 -13.54 -0.47
N ASP A 21 8.38 -14.22 -1.33
CA ASP A 21 8.45 -14.04 -2.78
C ASP A 21 8.13 -12.60 -3.18
N LEU A 22 7.07 -12.03 -2.59
CA LEU A 22 6.62 -10.66 -2.85
C LEU A 22 7.67 -9.63 -2.41
N ARG A 23 8.19 -9.78 -1.18
CA ARG A 23 9.25 -8.94 -0.62
C ARG A 23 10.49 -8.99 -1.50
N ASP A 24 10.93 -10.19 -1.86
CA ASP A 24 12.16 -10.37 -2.62
C ASP A 24 12.02 -9.83 -4.05
N ASN A 25 10.83 -9.90 -4.67
CA ASN A 25 10.56 -9.21 -5.93
C ASN A 25 10.75 -7.70 -5.80
N TYR A 26 10.13 -7.06 -4.80
CA TYR A 26 10.25 -5.61 -4.59
C TYR A 26 11.66 -5.18 -4.19
N ARG A 27 12.38 -5.99 -3.43
CA ARG A 27 13.79 -5.75 -3.09
C ARG A 27 14.68 -5.72 -4.34
N ARG A 28 14.48 -6.64 -5.29
CA ARG A 28 15.22 -6.65 -6.57
C ARG A 28 14.94 -5.44 -7.45
N ILE A 29 13.77 -4.80 -7.32
CA ILE A 29 13.46 -3.55 -8.04
C ILE A 29 14.34 -2.41 -7.52
N VAL A 30 14.45 -2.29 -6.20
CA VAL A 30 15.10 -1.15 -5.55
C VAL A 30 16.61 -1.31 -5.46
N ASP A 31 17.09 -2.54 -5.25
CA ASP A 31 18.51 -2.88 -5.19
C ASP A 31 18.80 -4.08 -6.11
N PRO A 32 19.00 -3.84 -7.42
CA PRO A 32 19.25 -4.92 -8.37
C PRO A 32 20.65 -5.53 -8.15
N PRO A 33 20.76 -6.86 -8.05
CA PRO A 33 22.05 -7.50 -7.79
C PRO A 33 23.03 -7.25 -8.95
N LEU A 34 24.29 -6.96 -8.59
CA LEU A 34 25.39 -6.61 -9.51
C LEU A 34 25.69 -7.66 -10.61
N GLN A 35 25.15 -8.89 -10.50
CA GLN A 35 25.39 -10.01 -11.42
C GLN A 35 24.26 -10.25 -12.45
N SER A 36 23.47 -9.23 -12.78
CA SER A 36 22.30 -9.33 -13.67
C SER A 36 22.63 -9.42 -15.18
N THR A 37 23.84 -9.80 -15.59
CA THR A 37 24.18 -9.93 -17.02
C THR A 37 23.84 -11.29 -17.63
N ASN A 38 23.48 -12.32 -16.85
CA ASN A 38 23.27 -13.67 -17.41
C ASN A 38 22.18 -14.54 -16.75
N SER A 39 21.32 -14.04 -15.87
CA SER A 39 20.18 -14.81 -15.36
C SER A 39 18.95 -14.66 -16.28
N LYS A 40 18.85 -15.54 -17.30
CA LYS A 40 17.53 -15.96 -17.81
C LYS A 40 16.79 -16.60 -16.64
N GLY A 41 16.05 -15.83 -15.85
CA GLY A 41 15.59 -16.33 -14.55
C GLY A 41 14.25 -15.78 -14.07
N LEU A 42 14.17 -14.50 -13.72
CA LEU A 42 12.98 -13.96 -13.06
C LEU A 42 12.75 -12.53 -13.53
N SER A 43 11.72 -12.34 -14.36
CA SER A 43 11.23 -11.00 -14.71
C SER A 43 10.68 -10.35 -13.46
N VAL A 44 11.15 -9.14 -13.15
CA VAL A 44 10.70 -8.40 -11.99
C VAL A 44 9.34 -7.75 -12.30
N GLU A 45 8.35 -7.96 -11.44
CA GLU A 45 7.01 -7.42 -11.63
C GLU A 45 6.81 -6.14 -10.82
N LYS A 46 6.49 -5.02 -11.50
CA LYS A 46 6.22 -3.74 -10.84
C LYS A 46 4.78 -3.64 -10.30
N GLN A 47 3.85 -4.35 -10.93
CA GLN A 47 2.43 -4.33 -10.62
C GLN A 47 2.00 -5.78 -10.37
N ILE A 48 1.45 -6.05 -9.19
CA ILE A 48 1.09 -7.40 -8.75
C ILE A 48 -0.34 -7.36 -8.23
N VAL A 49 -1.14 -8.34 -8.65
CA VAL A 49 -2.49 -8.58 -8.12
C VAL A 49 -2.45 -9.85 -7.29
N LEU A 50 -2.77 -9.73 -5.99
CA LEU A 50 -2.87 -10.88 -5.10
C LEU A 50 -4.25 -11.53 -5.25
N ASP A 51 -4.30 -12.72 -5.85
CA ASP A 51 -5.52 -13.52 -5.98
C ASP A 51 -5.36 -14.94 -5.39
N GLY A 52 -6.47 -15.62 -5.15
CA GLY A 52 -6.51 -16.98 -4.62
C GLY A 52 -7.79 -17.25 -3.81
N PRO A 53 -7.92 -18.45 -3.22
CA PRO A 53 -9.10 -18.85 -2.47
C PRO A 53 -9.47 -17.89 -1.33
N VAL A 54 -10.75 -17.88 -0.94
CA VAL A 54 -11.21 -17.12 0.22
C VAL A 54 -10.42 -17.58 1.46
N SER A 55 -10.04 -16.62 2.31
CA SER A 55 -9.29 -16.86 3.56
C SER A 55 -7.88 -17.47 3.43
N CYS A 56 -7.25 -17.47 2.23
CA CYS A 56 -5.86 -17.95 2.08
C CYS A 56 -4.78 -16.99 2.63
N GLY A 57 -5.15 -15.82 3.15
CA GLY A 57 -4.22 -14.87 3.78
C GLY A 57 -3.72 -13.73 2.89
N LYS A 58 -4.38 -13.43 1.76
CA LYS A 58 -4.02 -12.30 0.86
C LYS A 58 -3.89 -10.97 1.58
N SER A 59 -4.88 -10.62 2.42
CA SER A 59 -4.88 -9.39 3.20
C SER A 59 -3.69 -9.31 4.17
N ILE A 60 -3.29 -10.45 4.73
CA ILE A 60 -2.15 -10.55 5.64
C ILE A 60 -0.85 -10.38 4.87
N ALA A 61 -0.69 -11.05 3.72
CA ALA A 61 0.50 -10.90 2.88
C ALA A 61 0.73 -9.43 2.47
N LEU A 62 -0.34 -8.71 2.11
CA LEU A 62 -0.25 -7.28 1.80
C LEU A 62 0.11 -6.44 3.02
N ALA A 63 -0.49 -6.71 4.19
CA ALA A 63 -0.18 -5.98 5.41
C ALA A 63 1.27 -6.19 5.88
N MET A 64 1.80 -7.42 5.76
CA MET A 64 3.21 -7.72 6.03
C MET A 64 4.14 -7.00 5.06
N LEU A 65 3.78 -6.90 3.77
CA LEU A 65 4.55 -6.13 2.80
C LEU A 65 4.57 -4.64 3.15
N VAL A 66 3.43 -4.08 3.55
CA VAL A 66 3.33 -2.68 3.99
C VAL A 66 4.19 -2.43 5.22
N HIS A 67 4.18 -3.34 6.20
CA HIS A 67 5.04 -3.27 7.37
C HIS A 67 6.52 -3.24 6.96
N TRP A 68 6.96 -4.22 6.16
CA TRP A 68 8.34 -4.27 5.68
C TRP A 68 8.74 -3.02 4.88
N ALA A 69 7.89 -2.54 3.98
CA ALA A 69 8.18 -1.33 3.20
C ALA A 69 8.34 -0.08 4.09
N ARG A 70 7.57 0.02 5.19
CA ARG A 70 7.75 1.09 6.18
C ARG A 70 9.07 0.97 6.93
N ASP A 71 9.48 -0.25 7.31
CA ASP A 71 10.76 -0.50 7.96
C ASP A 71 11.96 -0.13 7.06
N GLU A 72 11.83 -0.35 5.74
CA GLU A 72 12.80 0.08 4.73
C GLU A 72 12.74 1.60 4.43
N GLY A 73 11.85 2.34 5.08
CA GLY A 73 11.71 3.79 4.92
C GLY A 73 10.96 4.23 3.66
N TRP A 74 10.17 3.36 3.03
CA TRP A 74 9.39 3.71 1.85
C TRP A 74 8.19 4.57 2.24
N LEU A 75 7.73 5.40 1.29
CA LEU A 75 6.46 6.12 1.42
C LEU A 75 5.31 5.19 1.00
N VAL A 76 4.43 4.82 1.93
CA VAL A 76 3.42 3.78 1.71
C VAL A 76 2.00 4.34 1.83
N LEU A 77 1.25 4.29 0.72
CA LEU A 77 -0.20 4.52 0.69
C LEU A 77 -0.92 3.17 0.80
N TYR A 78 -1.44 2.86 1.99
CA TYR A 78 -2.11 1.59 2.26
C TYR A 78 -3.63 1.77 2.40
N ILE A 79 -4.37 0.93 1.69
CA ILE A 79 -5.84 0.95 1.64
C ILE A 79 -6.35 -0.45 2.01
N PRO A 80 -6.65 -0.70 3.31
CA PRO A 80 -7.04 -2.04 3.76
C PRO A 80 -8.42 -2.47 3.25
N GLU A 81 -9.35 -1.52 3.08
CA GLU A 81 -10.71 -1.79 2.62
C GLU A 81 -11.14 -0.80 1.53
N GLY A 82 -10.84 -1.11 0.27
CA GLY A 82 -11.22 -0.27 -0.88
C GLY A 82 -12.75 -0.19 -1.11
N ARG A 83 -13.54 -1.10 -0.53
CA ARG A 83 -15.01 -1.06 -0.67
C ARG A 83 -15.61 0.20 -0.05
N SER A 84 -15.02 0.69 1.05
CA SER A 84 -15.43 1.92 1.74
C SER A 84 -15.37 3.18 0.85
N TRP A 85 -14.64 3.11 -0.27
CA TRP A 85 -14.47 4.23 -1.21
C TRP A 85 -15.57 4.30 -2.26
N THR A 86 -16.22 3.17 -2.51
CA THR A 86 -17.22 3.04 -3.57
C THR A 86 -18.64 3.02 -3.02
N HIS A 87 -18.80 2.82 -1.71
CA HIS A 87 -20.10 2.63 -1.06
C HIS A 87 -20.19 3.44 0.24
N GLY A 88 -21.38 4.00 0.51
CA GLY A 88 -21.70 4.59 1.82
C GLY A 88 -21.18 6.01 2.08
N GLY A 89 -20.65 6.70 1.06
CA GLY A 89 -20.09 8.05 1.16
C GLY A 89 -20.96 9.17 0.59
N LEU A 90 -20.53 10.41 0.84
CA LEU A 90 -20.99 11.59 0.12
C LEU A 90 -20.19 11.71 -1.17
N PHE A 91 -20.87 11.60 -2.31
CA PHE A 91 -20.30 11.75 -3.64
C PHE A 91 -20.92 12.97 -4.31
N TYR A 92 -20.09 13.85 -4.89
CA TYR A 92 -20.58 14.95 -5.71
C TYR A 92 -19.96 14.91 -7.10
N LYS A 93 -20.78 15.15 -8.12
CA LYS A 93 -20.30 15.19 -9.49
C LYS A 93 -19.67 16.56 -9.75
N ASN A 94 -18.41 16.57 -10.13
CA ASN A 94 -17.71 17.76 -10.53
C ASN A 94 -18.16 18.17 -11.94
N PRO A 95 -18.79 19.35 -12.12
CA PRO A 95 -19.31 19.75 -13.42
C PRO A 95 -18.22 20.08 -14.44
N GLN A 96 -16.99 20.38 -14.00
CA GLN A 96 -15.88 20.74 -14.90
C GLN A 96 -15.19 19.50 -15.46
N THR A 97 -14.97 18.47 -14.64
CA THR A 97 -14.25 17.25 -15.04
C THR A 97 -15.20 16.12 -15.44
N GLY A 98 -16.47 16.19 -15.05
CA GLY A 98 -17.45 15.11 -15.21
C GLY A 98 -17.24 13.92 -14.26
N LEU A 99 -16.20 13.96 -13.41
CA LEU A 99 -15.86 12.93 -12.44
C LEU A 99 -16.65 13.09 -11.14
N TRP A 100 -16.65 12.05 -10.31
CA TRP A 100 -17.24 12.06 -8.98
C TRP A 100 -16.17 12.22 -7.92
N ASP A 101 -16.34 13.24 -7.09
CA ASP A 101 -15.43 13.53 -5.99
C ASP A 101 -15.94 12.85 -4.70
N THR A 102 -14.98 12.39 -3.88
CA THR A 102 -15.21 11.63 -2.64
C THR A 102 -14.50 12.32 -1.46
N PRO A 103 -14.93 13.52 -1.06
CA PRO A 103 -14.18 14.39 -0.15
C PRO A 103 -13.96 13.74 1.24
N VAL A 104 -14.97 13.06 1.76
CA VAL A 104 -14.94 12.46 3.10
C VAL A 104 -13.94 11.31 3.13
N GLN A 105 -14.00 10.42 2.14
CA GLN A 105 -13.09 9.29 1.99
C GLN A 105 -11.67 9.80 1.73
N ALA A 106 -11.49 10.73 0.78
CA ALA A 106 -10.21 11.35 0.46
C ALA A 106 -9.54 11.95 1.70
N ALA A 107 -10.29 12.71 2.52
CA ALA A 107 -9.77 13.29 3.76
C ALA A 107 -9.29 12.21 4.75
N GLN A 108 -10.08 11.15 4.96
CA GLN A 108 -9.71 10.06 5.86
C GLN A 108 -8.41 9.36 5.43
N ILE A 109 -8.28 9.08 4.13
CA ILE A 109 -7.09 8.43 3.57
C ILE A 109 -5.86 9.32 3.73
N LEU A 110 -6.00 10.62 3.50
CA LEU A 110 -4.91 11.58 3.65
C LEU A 110 -4.48 11.71 5.12
N GLN A 111 -5.42 11.65 6.06
CA GLN A 111 -5.11 11.62 7.50
C GLN A 111 -4.32 10.36 7.87
N ASP A 112 -4.77 9.18 7.41
CA ASP A 112 -4.06 7.92 7.66
C ASP A 112 -2.68 7.91 6.99
N PHE A 113 -2.60 8.39 5.75
CA PHE A 113 -1.36 8.49 5.01
C PHE A 113 -0.35 9.40 5.73
N LEU A 114 -0.79 10.57 6.21
CA LEU A 114 0.03 11.48 7.00
C LEU A 114 0.50 10.79 8.29
N LYS A 115 -0.43 10.19 9.05
CA LYS A 115 -0.15 9.52 10.33
C LYS A 115 0.95 8.47 10.21
N TYR A 116 0.96 7.66 9.15
CA TYR A 116 1.93 6.57 9.00
C TYR A 116 3.22 6.97 8.25
N ASN A 117 3.28 8.15 7.63
CA ASN A 117 4.42 8.57 6.81
C ASN A 117 5.01 9.93 7.23
N GLU A 118 4.59 10.50 8.36
CA GLU A 118 4.94 11.87 8.80
C GLU A 118 6.45 12.15 8.72
N SER A 119 7.27 11.26 9.28
CA SER A 119 8.74 11.43 9.33
C SER A 119 9.40 11.45 7.95
N SER A 120 8.84 10.72 6.97
CA SER A 120 9.30 10.72 5.58
C SER A 120 8.78 11.94 4.82
N LEU A 121 7.53 12.33 5.04
CA LEU A 121 6.90 13.48 4.39
C LEU A 121 7.56 14.81 4.77
N MET A 122 7.95 14.99 6.04
CA MET A 122 8.61 16.21 6.51
C MET A 122 9.99 16.45 5.87
N LYS A 123 10.61 15.41 5.28
CA LYS A 123 11.89 15.52 4.57
C LYS A 123 11.71 15.91 3.09
N LEU A 124 10.49 15.85 2.56
CA LEU A 124 10.21 16.08 1.15
C LEU A 124 9.81 17.54 0.92
N PRO A 125 10.63 18.34 0.20
CA PRO A 125 10.25 19.70 -0.10
C PRO A 125 9.12 19.73 -1.14
N CYS A 126 8.15 20.62 -0.94
CA CYS A 126 7.14 20.88 -1.94
C CYS A 126 7.74 21.70 -3.09
N GLN A 127 7.78 21.12 -4.30
CA GLN A 127 8.41 21.78 -5.46
C GLN A 127 7.50 22.81 -6.14
N LYS A 128 6.18 22.75 -5.90
CA LYS A 128 5.19 23.62 -6.54
C LYS A 128 4.17 24.10 -5.53
N LEU A 129 3.88 25.39 -5.54
CA LEU A 129 2.78 25.95 -4.78
C LEU A 129 1.48 25.67 -5.54
N TYR A 130 0.61 24.86 -4.95
CA TYR A 130 -0.74 24.64 -5.45
C TYR A 130 -1.66 25.69 -4.80
N THR A 131 -2.08 26.69 -5.56
CA THR A 131 -3.11 27.62 -5.09
C THR A 131 -4.49 27.07 -5.46
N GLY A 132 -5.32 26.80 -4.46
CA GLY A 132 -6.72 26.47 -4.68
C GLY A 132 -7.43 27.68 -5.29
N LYS A 133 -7.95 27.55 -6.51
CA LYS A 133 -8.99 28.47 -6.98
C LYS A 133 -10.26 28.10 -6.22
N GLY A 134 -10.62 28.91 -5.23
CA GLY A 134 -11.90 28.83 -4.53
C GLY A 134 -13.06 29.18 -5.43
#